data_AF-A0A941GYJ6-F1
#
_entry.id   AF-A0A941GYJ6-F1
#
_cell.length_a   1.000
_cell.length_b   1.000
_cell.length_c   1.000
_cell.angle_alpha   90.00
_cell.angle_beta   90.00
_cell.angle_gamma   90.00
#
_symmetry.space_group_name_H-M   'P 1'
#
loop_
_entity.id
_entity.type
_entity.pdbx_description
1 polymer ?
#
loop_
_entity_poly.entity_id
_entity_poly.type
_entity_poly.pdbx_seq_one_letter_code
_entity_poly.pdbx_strand_id
1 'polypeptide(L)' 'MKGRLDRVVAGNLGNYRSVGEGVCELRINYGPGFRIYFGQIGSIIIILLSGGDKSTQKQDIKQAKQYWKDYRSEENGKK' A
#
# COMPACT_ATOMS: atom_id res chain seq x y z
N MET A 1 -24.14 -7.47 -9.09
CA MET A 1 -23.04 -7.24 -8.13
C MET A 1 -21.85 -8.10 -8.54
N LYS A 2 -20.91 -7.58 -9.33
CA LYS A 2 -19.67 -8.28 -9.68
C LYS A 2 -18.51 -7.45 -9.13
N GLY A 3 -17.73 -8.08 -8.26
CA GLY A 3 -16.95 -7.45 -7.20
C GLY A 3 -15.83 -6.55 -7.70
N ARG A 4 -15.63 -5.44 -7.00
CA ARG A 4 -14.52 -4.49 -7.17
C ARG A 4 -13.12 -5.12 -7.08
N LEU A 5 -13.03 -6.32 -6.49
CA LEU A 5 -11.81 -7.14 -6.45
C LEU A 5 -11.28 -7.50 -7.85
N ASP A 6 -12.15 -7.66 -8.85
CA ASP A 6 -11.75 -8.06 -10.21
C ASP A 6 -10.85 -7.00 -10.89
N ARG A 7 -10.95 -5.72 -10.49
CA ARG A 7 -10.10 -4.64 -11.05
C ARG A 7 -8.70 -4.59 -10.42
N VAL A 8 -8.57 -5.00 -9.17
CA VAL A 8 -7.26 -5.15 -8.51
C VAL A 8 -6.50 -6.30 -9.16
N VAL A 9 -7.20 -7.37 -9.55
CA VAL A 9 -6.64 -8.54 -10.24
C VAL A 9 -6.17 -8.21 -11.67
N ALA A 10 -6.79 -7.25 -12.35
CA ALA A 10 -6.48 -6.90 -13.75
C ALA A 10 -5.28 -5.93 -13.93
N GLY A 11 -4.45 -5.70 -12.90
CA GLY A 11 -3.32 -4.77 -12.97
C GLY A 11 -3.70 -3.28 -12.97
N ASN A 12 -5.00 -2.96 -12.94
CA ASN A 12 -5.52 -1.60 -12.80
C ASN A 12 -5.79 -1.31 -11.32
N LEU A 13 -4.73 -1.26 -10.51
CA LEU A 13 -4.77 -0.82 -9.10
C LEU A 13 -5.44 0.56 -8.91
N GLY A 14 -5.70 1.30 -9.99
CA GLY A 14 -6.33 2.60 -9.96
C GLY A 14 -5.28 3.70 -9.81
N ASN A 15 -5.66 4.81 -9.17
CA ASN A 15 -4.79 5.95 -8.98
C ASN A 15 -3.89 5.72 -7.75
N TYR A 16 -2.76 5.04 -7.95
CA TYR A 16 -1.72 4.89 -6.95
C TYR A 16 -0.44 5.61 -7.37
N ARG A 17 0.39 5.97 -6.39
CA ARG A 17 1.68 6.62 -6.62
C ARG A 17 2.73 6.08 -5.65
N SER A 18 3.99 6.08 -6.07
CA SER A 18 5.10 5.84 -5.14
C SER A 18 5.18 6.96 -4.10
N VAL A 19 5.43 6.61 -2.84
CA VAL A 19 5.77 7.53 -1.75
C VAL A 19 7.23 7.37 -1.30
N GLY A 20 8.03 6.63 -2.09
CA GLY A 20 9.44 6.36 -1.85
C GLY A 20 9.69 5.11 -0.99
N GLU A 21 10.96 4.68 -0.96
CA GLU A 21 11.43 3.54 -0.15
C GLU A 21 10.71 2.21 -0.47
N GLY A 22 10.24 2.03 -1.70
CA GLY A 22 9.53 0.82 -2.11
C GLY A 22 8.06 0.74 -1.67
N VAL A 23 7.50 1.83 -1.13
CA VAL A 23 6.10 1.93 -0.71
C VAL A 23 5.29 2.74 -1.73
N CYS A 24 4.07 2.27 -2.00
CA CYS A 24 3.07 2.94 -2.83
C CYS A 24 1.84 3.32 -2.00
N GLU A 25 1.23 4.44 -2.35
CA GLU A 25 -0.05 4.92 -1.82
C GLU A 25 -1.14 4.70 -2.87
N LEU A 26 -2.17 3.93 -2.52
CA LEU A 26 -3.40 3.82 -3.27
C LEU A 26 -4.45 4.79 -2.73
N ARG A 27 -5.01 5.62 -3.62
CA ARG A 27 -6.05 6.60 -3.27
C ARG A 27 -7.44 6.06 -3.58
N ILE A 28 -8.24 5.86 -2.54
CA ILE A 28 -9.65 5.48 -2.68
C ILE A 28 -10.51 6.73 -2.53
N ASN A 29 -11.17 7.11 -3.62
CA ASN A 29 -12.13 8.22 -3.64
C ASN A 29 -13.50 7.73 -3.15
N TYR A 30 -13.59 7.46 -1.85
CA TYR A 30 -14.83 7.09 -1.17
C TYR A 30 -14.85 7.71 0.23
N GLY A 31 -15.96 8.36 0.61
CA GLY A 31 -16.10 9.07 1.88
C GLY A 31 -15.01 10.14 2.07
N PRO A 32 -14.35 10.22 3.24
CA PRO A 32 -13.32 11.23 3.53
C PRO A 32 -12.03 11.09 2.69
N GLY A 33 -11.91 10.05 1.88
CA GLY A 33 -10.77 9.80 1.00
C GLY A 33 -9.70 8.93 1.68
N PHE A 34 -9.94 7.62 1.72
CA PHE A 34 -9.03 6.65 2.33
C PHE A 34 -7.75 6.45 1.53
N ARG A 35 -6.65 6.19 2.24
CA ARG A 35 -5.34 5.83 1.66
C ARG A 35 -4.91 4.48 2.18
N ILE A 36 -4.55 3.59 1.27
CA ILE A 36 -3.95 2.29 1.58
C ILE A 36 -2.49 2.35 1.14
N TYR A 37 -1.58 1.90 1.99
CA TYR A 37 -0.17 1.77 1.66
C TYR A 37 0.20 0.32 1.41
N PHE A 38 1.04 0.09 0.41
CA PHE A 38 1.47 -1.26 0.07
C PHE A 38 2.89 -1.25 -0.47
N GLY A 39 3.59 -2.37 -0.26
CA GLY A 39 4.82 -2.69 -0.98
C GLY A 39 4.55 -3.72 -2.07
N GLN A 40 5.44 -3.82 -3.05
CA GLN A 40 5.31 -4.76 -4.17
C GLN A 40 6.61 -5.55 -4.37
N ILE A 41 6.49 -6.86 -4.53
CA ILE A 41 7.60 -7.77 -4.88
C ILE A 41 7.17 -8.59 -6.09
N GLY A 42 7.73 -8.29 -7.26
CA GLY A 42 7.28 -8.88 -8.51
C GLY A 42 5.79 -8.62 -8.73
N SER A 43 4.98 -9.68 -8.78
CA SER A 43 3.52 -9.61 -8.91
C SER A 43 2.77 -9.62 -7.57
N ILE A 44 3.46 -9.76 -6.43
CA ILE A 44 2.84 -9.86 -5.11
C ILE A 44 2.72 -8.47 -4.50
N ILE A 45 1.50 -8.13 -4.06
CA ILE A 45 1.18 -6.90 -3.33
C ILE A 45 1.08 -7.22 -1.84
N ILE A 46 1.83 -6.49 -1.03
CA ILE A 46 1.83 -6.61 0.43
C ILE A 46 1.16 -5.38 0.99
N ILE A 47 -0.05 -5.56 1.54
CA ILE A 47 -0.78 -4.48 2.20
C ILE A 47 -0.10 -4.19 3.53
N LEU A 48 0.36 -2.96 3.69
CA LEU A 48 0.91 -2.47 4.94
C LEU A 48 -0.31 -1.98 5.72
N LEU A 49 -0.59 -2.58 6.88
CA LEU A 49 -1.76 -2.26 7.72
C LEU A 49 -1.64 -0.89 8.40
N SER A 50 -1.26 0.11 7.63
CA SER A 50 -1.35 1.54 7.93
C SER A 50 -2.30 2.15 6.91
N GLY A 51 -3.22 2.98 7.38
CA GLY A 51 -4.24 3.56 6.53
C GLY A 51 -5.13 4.48 7.34
N GLY A 52 -5.46 5.61 6.73
CA GLY A 52 -6.22 6.67 7.36
C GLY A 52 -6.82 7.59 6.31
N ASP A 53 -7.33 8.72 6.76
CA ASP A 53 -7.76 9.80 5.88
C ASP A 53 -6.58 10.75 5.58
N LYS A 54 -6.87 11.88 4.93
CA LYS A 54 -5.85 12.86 4.54
C LYS A 54 -5.11 13.49 5.74
N SER A 55 -5.74 13.55 6.92
CA SER A 55 -5.18 14.21 8.11
C SER A 55 -3.98 13.45 8.70
N THR A 56 -3.99 12.11 8.61
CA THR A 56 -2.92 11.24 9.14
C THR A 56 -1.89 10.83 8.09
N GLN A 57 -2.07 11.25 6.83
CA GLN A 57 -1.27 10.81 5.68
C GLN A 57 0.25 10.78 5.91
N LYS A 58 0.83 11.83 6.51
CA LYS A 58 2.27 11.89 6.76
C LYS A 58 2.74 10.82 7.77
N GLN A 59 1.95 10.59 8.82
CA GLN A 59 2.25 9.58 9.84
C GLN A 59 2.07 8.18 9.25
N ASP A 60 1.02 7.98 8.46
CA ASP A 60 0.74 6.69 7.83
C ASP A 60 1.83 6.29 6.81
N ILE A 61 2.35 7.25 6.03
CA ILE A 61 3.48 7.01 5.11
C ILE A 61 4.72 6.59 5.89
N LYS A 62 5.03 7.28 6.99
CA LYS A 62 6.19 6.94 7.82
C LYS A 62 6.06 5.53 8.39
N GLN A 63 4.88 5.20 8.90
CA GLN A 63 4.61 3.87 9.46
C GLN A 63 4.67 2.77 8.39
N ALA A 64 4.12 3.04 7.20
CA ALA A 64 4.17 2.13 6.06
C ALA A 64 5.63 1.81 5.67
N LYS A 65 6.47 2.83 5.56
CA LYS A 65 7.91 2.65 5.26
C LYS A 65 8.64 1.83 6.30
N GLN A 66 8.31 2.02 7.58
CA GLN A 66 8.87 1.21 8.65
C GLN A 66 8.45 -0.26 8.50
N TYR A 67 7.16 -0.55 8.35
CA TYR A 67 6.66 -1.91 8.14
C TYR A 67 7.26 -2.57 6.90
N TRP A 68 7.45 -1.80 5.83
CA TRP A 68 8.10 -2.31 4.64
C TRP A 68 9.57 -2.67 4.86
N LYS A 69 10.30 -1.81 5.58
CA LYS A 69 11.69 -2.07 5.94
C LYS A 69 11.81 -3.32 6.83
N ASP A 70 10.93 -3.46 7.80
CA ASP A 70 10.90 -4.62 8.71
C ASP A 70 10.65 -5.90 7.92
N TYR A 71 9.62 -5.92 7.06
CA TYR A 71 9.33 -7.04 6.16
C TYR A 71 10.54 -7.42 5.30
N ARG A 72 11.20 -6.43 4.68
CA ARG A 72 12.38 -6.67 3.81
C ARG A 72 13.59 -7.18 4.59
N SER A 73 13.71 -6.83 5.86
CA SER A 73 14.79 -7.28 6.73
C SER A 73 14.61 -8.75 7.12
N GLU A 74 13.37 -9.15 7.46
CA GLU A 74 13.02 -10.54 7.76
C GLU A 74 13.20 -11.46 6.54
N GLU A 75 12.82 -11.01 5.35
CA GLU A 75 12.99 -11.80 4.11
C GLU A 75 14.47 -12.05 3.76
N ASN A 76 15.35 -11.08 4.05
CA ASN A 76 16.78 -11.24 3.81
C ASN A 76 17.46 -12.19 4.81
N GLY A 77 16.90 -12.36 6.02
CA GLY A 77 17.40 -13.30 7.03
C GLY A 77 16.90 -14.73 6.85
N LYS A 78 15.94 -14.97 5.94
CA LYS A 78 15.42 -16.31 5.58
C LYS A 78 16.12 -16.92 4.35
N LYS A 79 17.06 -16.22 3.74
CA LYS A 79 17.95 -16.72 2.67
C LYS A 79 19.23 -17.26 3.28
#